data_AF-A0A150IVW7-F1
#
_entry.id   AF-A0A150IVW7-F1
#
_cell.length_a   1.000
_cell.length_b   1.000
_cell.length_c   1.000
_cell.angle_alpha   90.00
_cell.angle_beta   90.00
_cell.angle_gamma   90.00
#
_symmetry.space_group_name_H-M   'P 1'
#
loop_
_entity.id
_entity.type
_entity.pdbx_description
1 polymer ?
#
loop_
_entity_poly.entity_id
_entity_poly.type
_entity_poly.pdbx_seq_one_letter_code
_entity_poly.pdbx_strand_id
1 'polypeptide(L)'
;MPERYSINSVYPEPNEKRENSLLWYGPKLLLENEPRVILEKKSLINSMSILLFGIISILVIIIILILYFVLSKKNKNTPIFLSDHEKVTNILRASGGKCFQNDIVSQSGMSKSKISQIISEMEKNEFIAKQKYGKNNLIILK
;
A
#
# COMPACT_ATOMS: atom_id res chain seq x y z
N MET A 1 23.71 -36.35 21.52
CA MET A 1 22.51 -35.74 22.13
C MET A 1 21.43 -35.70 21.06
N PRO A 2 20.16 -35.97 21.38
CA PRO A 2 19.10 -35.91 20.37
C PRO A 2 18.90 -34.45 19.90
N GLU A 3 18.88 -34.22 18.59
CA GLU A 3 18.90 -32.87 17.96
C GLU A 3 17.78 -31.92 18.38
N ARG A 4 16.68 -32.46 18.94
CA ARG A 4 15.49 -31.71 19.34
C ARG A 4 15.52 -31.21 20.79
N TYR A 5 16.61 -31.44 21.51
CA TYR A 5 16.73 -31.13 22.93
C TYR A 5 18.01 -30.33 23.21
N SER A 6 17.88 -29.31 24.05
CA SER A 6 18.99 -28.55 24.63
C SER A 6 19.19 -28.90 26.09
N ILE A 7 20.43 -28.83 26.58
CA ILE A 7 20.75 -29.03 28.00
C ILE A 7 20.19 -27.83 28.78
N ASN A 8 19.31 -28.09 29.74
CA ASN A 8 18.86 -27.07 30.69
C ASN A 8 19.81 -27.03 31.90
N SER A 9 20.11 -28.19 32.48
CA SER A 9 21.07 -28.29 33.58
C SER A 9 21.73 -29.67 33.65
N VAL A 10 22.95 -29.71 34.21
CA VAL A 10 23.75 -30.91 34.41
C VAL A 10 24.36 -30.87 35.80
N TYR A 11 24.28 -31.97 36.54
CA TYR A 11 24.94 -32.09 37.85
C TYR A 11 25.35 -33.55 38.14
N PRO A 12 26.56 -33.80 38.69
CA PRO A 12 27.67 -32.84 38.84
C PRO A 12 28.26 -32.43 37.47
N GLU A 13 29.10 -31.40 37.46
CA GLU A 13 29.77 -30.94 36.23
C GLU A 13 30.53 -32.10 35.55
N PRO A 14 30.36 -32.30 34.24
CA PRO A 14 31.03 -33.36 33.50
C PRO A 14 32.52 -33.10 33.40
N ASN A 15 33.31 -34.16 33.40
CA ASN A 15 34.76 -34.06 33.21
C ASN A 15 35.13 -33.71 31.76
N GLU A 16 34.32 -34.15 30.80
CA GLU A 16 34.50 -33.83 29.38
C GLU A 16 33.15 -33.56 28.72
N LYS A 17 33.08 -32.47 27.95
CA LYS A 17 31.90 -32.08 27.16
C LYS A 17 32.25 -32.14 25.67
N ARG A 18 31.58 -33.05 24.95
CA ARG A 18 31.67 -33.16 23.49
C ARG A 18 30.38 -32.63 22.86
N GLU A 19 30.37 -32.42 21.54
CA GLU A 19 29.21 -31.90 20.81
C GLU A 19 27.92 -32.68 21.12
N ASN A 20 28.04 -34.01 21.25
CA ASN A 20 26.90 -34.90 21.42
C ASN A 20 26.96 -35.80 22.67
N SER A 21 27.93 -35.64 23.56
CA SER A 21 28.07 -36.48 24.76
C SER A 21 28.70 -35.74 25.93
N LEU A 22 28.34 -36.19 27.14
CA LEU A 22 28.92 -35.74 28.40
C LEU A 22 29.58 -36.96 29.04
N LEU A 23 30.82 -36.82 29.49
CA LEU A 23 31.58 -37.90 30.13
C LEU A 23 31.88 -37.54 31.59
N TRP A 24 31.70 -38.52 32.46
CA TRP A 24 32.12 -38.49 33.85
C TRP A 24 33.09 -39.63 34.10
N TYR A 25 34.22 -39.34 34.73
CA TYR A 25 35.22 -40.34 35.14
C TYR A 25 35.12 -40.54 36.65
N GLY A 26 34.87 -41.77 37.10
CA GLY A 26 34.77 -42.05 38.53
C GLY A 26 34.66 -43.54 38.86
N PRO A 27 34.85 -43.92 40.13
CA PRO A 27 34.66 -45.29 40.59
C PRO A 27 33.19 -45.71 40.35
N LYS A 28 32.97 -46.96 39.93
CA LYS A 28 31.65 -47.54 39.62
C LYS A 28 30.72 -47.71 40.86
N LEU A 29 31.14 -47.17 42.02
CA LEU A 29 30.37 -47.14 43.25
C LEU A 29 29.39 -45.98 43.16
N LEU A 30 28.16 -46.29 42.74
CA LEU A 30 27.04 -45.36 42.64
C LEU A 30 26.64 -44.91 44.06
N LEU A 31 27.20 -43.80 44.53
CA LEU A 31 26.80 -43.10 45.76
C LEU A 31 25.70 -42.06 45.44
N GLU A 32 25.14 -41.40 46.46
CA GLU A 32 24.01 -40.44 46.42
C GLU A 32 24.08 -39.31 45.36
N ASN A 33 25.22 -39.10 44.68
CA ASN A 33 25.47 -38.07 43.67
C ASN A 33 25.55 -38.64 42.23
N GLU A 34 24.49 -39.28 41.77
CA GLU A 34 24.40 -39.79 40.40
C GLU A 34 24.38 -38.64 39.36
N PRO A 35 25.02 -38.82 38.18
CA PRO A 35 24.98 -37.82 37.12
C PRO A 35 23.56 -37.69 36.56
N ARG A 36 23.01 -36.48 36.63
CA ARG A 36 21.69 -36.13 36.10
C ARG A 36 21.81 -35.05 35.04
N VAL A 37 21.09 -35.26 33.94
CA VAL A 37 20.99 -34.32 32.82
C VAL A 37 19.52 -34.01 32.61
N ILE A 38 19.14 -32.75 32.76
CA ILE A 38 17.79 -32.28 32.44
C ILE A 38 17.83 -31.69 31.04
N LEU A 39 17.05 -32.28 30.14
CA LEU A 39 16.91 -31.86 28.76
C LEU A 39 15.61 -31.07 28.57
N GLU A 40 15.70 -29.93 27.88
CA GLU A 40 14.53 -29.15 27.48
C GLU A 40 14.32 -29.29 25.96
N LYS A 41 13.06 -29.41 25.52
CA LYS A 41 12.73 -29.50 24.10
C LYS A 41 12.91 -28.12 23.46
N LYS A 42 13.75 -28.05 22.43
CA LYS A 42 13.98 -26.82 21.68
C LYS A 42 12.65 -26.33 21.06
N SER A 43 12.14 -25.19 21.51
CA SER A 43 10.89 -24.61 20.99
C SER A 43 11.09 -24.08 19.57
N LEU A 44 10.53 -24.79 18.59
CA LEU A 44 10.54 -24.41 17.17
C LEU A 44 9.42 -23.41 16.81
N ILE A 45 8.60 -23.03 17.78
CA ILE A 45 7.32 -22.33 17.55
C ILE A 45 7.58 -20.83 17.29
N ASN A 46 8.61 -20.24 17.93
CA ASN A 46 8.85 -18.80 17.88
C ASN A 46 9.37 -18.30 16.52
N SER A 47 10.10 -19.11 15.77
CA SER A 47 10.63 -18.70 14.45
C SER A 47 9.58 -18.73 13.34
N MET A 48 8.61 -19.64 13.41
CA MET A 48 7.52 -19.69 12.43
C MET A 48 6.54 -18.54 12.56
N SER A 49 6.31 -18.05 13.79
CA SER A 49 5.42 -16.91 14.02
C SER A 49 5.95 -15.62 13.39
N ILE A 50 7.25 -15.31 13.53
CA ILE A 50 7.84 -14.09 12.95
C ILE A 50 7.64 -14.02 11.43
N LEU A 51 7.82 -15.14 10.72
CA LEU A 51 7.71 -15.18 9.26
C LEU A 51 6.27 -14.97 8.80
N LEU A 52 5.30 -15.60 9.48
CA LEU A 52 3.87 -15.45 9.18
C LEU A 52 3.39 -14.01 9.39
N PHE A 53 3.76 -13.37 10.51
CA PHE A 53 3.39 -11.98 10.77
C PHE A 53 4.02 -11.00 9.75
N GLY A 54 5.27 -11.26 9.33
CA GLY A 54 5.91 -10.45 8.29
C GLY A 54 5.17 -10.51 6.94
N ILE A 55 4.78 -11.71 6.50
CA ILE A 55 4.04 -11.90 5.25
C ILE A 55 2.67 -11.22 5.29
N ILE A 56 1.95 -11.34 6.42
CA ILE A 56 0.64 -10.71 6.60
C ILE A 56 0.76 -9.17 6.57
N SER A 57 1.77 -8.60 7.22
CA SER A 57 2.00 -7.15 7.21
C SER A 57 2.24 -6.61 5.80
N ILE A 58 3.05 -7.31 4.99
CA ILE A 58 3.32 -6.94 3.60
C ILE A 58 2.04 -6.99 2.76
N LEU A 59 1.22 -8.02 2.92
CA LEU A 59 -0.06 -8.17 2.24
C LEU A 59 -1.03 -7.02 2.56
N VAL A 60 -1.12 -6.62 3.83
CA VAL A 60 -1.96 -5.49 4.27
C VAL A 60 -1.48 -4.18 3.63
N ILE A 61 -0.16 -3.93 3.60
CA ILE A 61 0.41 -2.73 2.97
C ILE A 61 0.10 -2.70 1.47
N ILE A 62 0.24 -3.84 0.77
CA ILE A 62 -0.09 -3.95 -0.65
C ILE A 62 -1.57 -3.66 -0.90
N ILE A 63 -2.47 -4.20 -0.07
CA ILE A 63 -3.91 -3.95 -0.19
C ILE A 63 -4.22 -2.45 0.00
N ILE A 64 -3.62 -1.80 0.99
CA ILE A 64 -3.79 -0.37 1.24
C ILE A 64 -3.28 0.45 0.05
N LEU A 65 -2.13 0.10 -0.52
CA LEU A 65 -1.57 0.77 -1.70
C LEU A 65 -2.47 0.59 -2.94
N ILE A 66 -3.01 -0.60 -3.16
CA ILE A 66 -3.95 -0.87 -4.26
C ILE A 66 -5.23 -0.04 -4.07
N LEU A 67 -5.80 -0.03 -2.86
CA LEU A 67 -6.98 0.78 -2.55
C LEU A 67 -6.70 2.27 -2.77
N TYR A 68 -5.57 2.78 -2.28
CA TYR A 68 -5.15 4.16 -2.51
C TYR A 68 -5.03 4.47 -4.01
N PHE A 69 -4.40 3.60 -4.79
CA PHE A 69 -4.21 3.83 -6.22
C PHE A 69 -5.52 3.79 -7.02
N VAL A 70 -6.42 2.85 -6.68
CA VAL A 70 -7.75 2.74 -7.31
C VAL A 70 -8.58 3.98 -7.00
N LEU A 71 -8.59 4.45 -5.73
CA LEU A 71 -9.31 5.66 -5.32
C LEU A 71 -8.67 6.93 -5.90
N SER A 72 -7.33 7.00 -5.93
CA SER A 72 -6.57 8.15 -6.43
C SER A 72 -6.58 8.28 -7.96
N LYS A 73 -7.08 7.28 -8.70
CA LYS A 73 -7.20 7.35 -10.17
C LYS A 73 -8.21 8.41 -10.64
N LYS A 74 -9.00 9.01 -9.75
CA LYS A 74 -10.09 9.91 -10.15
C LYS A 74 -9.71 11.39 -10.33
N ASN A 75 -8.57 11.89 -9.84
CA ASN A 75 -8.29 13.33 -10.02
C ASN A 75 -6.80 13.69 -9.90
N LYS A 76 -6.10 13.81 -11.04
CA LYS A 76 -4.69 14.27 -11.08
C LYS A 76 -4.53 15.74 -11.50
N ASN A 77 -5.61 16.53 -11.63
CA ASN A 77 -5.55 17.86 -12.26
C ASN A 77 -5.91 19.04 -11.35
N THR A 78 -6.11 18.81 -10.05
CA THR A 78 -7.00 19.62 -9.20
C THR A 78 -6.68 21.11 -9.01
N PRO A 79 -5.44 21.66 -9.06
CA PRO A 79 -5.27 23.11 -8.88
C PRO A 79 -5.39 23.92 -10.18
N ILE A 80 -4.84 23.44 -11.31
CA ILE A 80 -4.87 24.17 -12.59
C ILE A 80 -6.27 24.16 -13.20
N PHE A 81 -6.98 23.05 -13.03
CA PHE A 81 -8.30 22.86 -13.61
C PHE A 81 -9.39 23.75 -12.98
N LEU A 82 -9.26 24.09 -11.69
CA LEU A 82 -10.20 24.98 -11.01
C LEU A 82 -10.18 26.39 -11.61
N SER A 83 -8.98 26.95 -11.84
CA SER A 83 -8.82 28.26 -12.47
C SER A 83 -9.30 28.25 -13.93
N ASP A 84 -9.00 27.18 -14.66
CA ASP A 84 -9.44 27.01 -16.04
C ASP A 84 -10.97 26.86 -16.16
N HIS A 85 -11.62 26.15 -15.23
CA HIS A 85 -13.08 26.05 -15.11
C HIS A 85 -13.73 27.40 -14.90
N GLU A 86 -13.18 28.20 -13.99
CA GLU A 86 -13.71 29.52 -13.67
C GLU A 86 -13.67 30.44 -14.89
N LYS A 87 -12.56 30.39 -15.64
CA LYS A 87 -12.41 31.16 -16.88
C LYS A 87 -13.47 30.81 -17.93
N VAL A 88 -13.72 29.52 -18.18
CA VAL A 88 -14.78 29.07 -19.11
C VAL A 88 -16.16 29.48 -18.61
N THR A 89 -16.42 29.33 -17.32
CA THR A 89 -17.69 29.73 -16.70
C THR A 89 -17.94 31.23 -16.85
N ASN A 90 -16.92 32.06 -16.65
CA ASN A 90 -17.03 33.51 -16.80
C ASN A 90 -17.32 33.91 -18.25
N ILE A 91 -16.69 33.27 -19.24
CA ILE A 91 -17.00 33.48 -20.66
C ILE A 91 -18.45 33.10 -20.99
N LEU A 92 -18.93 31.96 -20.47
CA LEU A 92 -20.31 31.52 -20.65
C LEU A 92 -21.30 32.50 -20.03
N ARG A 93 -21.05 32.98 -18.81
CA ARG A 93 -21.89 33.98 -18.14
C ARG A 93 -21.91 35.30 -18.91
N ALA A 94 -20.75 35.79 -19.36
CA ALA A 94 -20.65 37.00 -20.17
C ALA A 94 -21.40 36.87 -21.52
N SER A 95 -21.49 35.65 -22.06
CA SER A 95 -22.22 35.34 -23.30
C SER A 95 -23.72 35.04 -23.09
N GLY A 96 -24.29 35.29 -21.90
CA GLY A 96 -25.70 35.03 -21.61
C GLY A 96 -26.02 33.56 -21.31
N GLY A 97 -25.06 32.82 -20.77
CA GLY A 97 -25.21 31.43 -20.33
C GLY A 97 -25.03 30.38 -21.42
N LYS A 98 -24.76 30.79 -22.67
CA LYS A 98 -24.51 29.87 -23.79
C LYS A 98 -23.52 30.48 -24.78
N CYS A 99 -22.61 29.66 -25.29
CA CYS A 99 -21.57 30.10 -26.21
C CYS A 99 -21.09 28.93 -27.07
N PHE A 100 -20.62 29.19 -28.29
CA PHE A 100 -20.01 28.13 -29.08
C PHE A 100 -18.60 27.82 -28.59
N GLN A 101 -18.19 26.55 -28.69
CA GLN A 101 -16.87 26.12 -28.25
C GLN A 101 -15.73 26.87 -28.95
N ASN A 102 -15.83 27.15 -30.25
CA ASN A 102 -14.85 27.96 -30.97
C ASN A 102 -14.73 29.40 -30.41
N ASP A 103 -15.83 29.99 -29.96
CA ASP A 103 -15.83 31.34 -29.37
C ASP A 103 -15.17 31.31 -27.97
N ILE A 104 -15.37 30.22 -27.22
CA ILE A 104 -14.65 30.01 -25.96
C ILE A 104 -13.14 29.84 -26.23
N VAL A 105 -12.75 29.13 -27.29
CA VAL A 105 -11.33 29.01 -27.70
C VAL A 105 -10.73 30.37 -28.01
N SER A 106 -11.41 31.18 -28.83
CA SER A 106 -10.92 32.51 -29.21
C SER A 106 -10.85 33.48 -28.04
N GLN A 107 -11.85 33.47 -27.14
CA GLN A 107 -11.90 34.37 -25.98
C GLN A 107 -10.95 33.94 -24.84
N SER A 108 -10.73 32.64 -24.66
CA SER A 108 -9.88 32.14 -23.57
C SER A 108 -8.38 32.22 -23.87
N GLY A 109 -7.99 32.27 -25.15
CA GLY A 109 -6.59 32.20 -25.59
C GLY A 109 -5.94 30.82 -25.36
N MET A 110 -6.73 29.81 -24.98
CA MET A 110 -6.23 28.45 -24.71
C MET A 110 -6.25 27.59 -25.98
N SER A 111 -5.45 26.53 -26.01
CA SER A 111 -5.46 25.59 -27.13
C SER A 111 -6.81 24.85 -27.22
N LYS A 112 -7.21 24.47 -28.43
CA LYS A 112 -8.45 23.72 -28.68
C LYS A 112 -8.52 22.42 -27.88
N SER A 113 -7.39 21.71 -27.74
CA SER A 113 -7.31 20.48 -26.95
C SER A 113 -7.57 20.74 -25.47
N LYS A 114 -6.98 21.80 -24.90
CA LYS A 114 -7.19 22.20 -23.51
C LYS A 114 -8.66 22.56 -23.24
N ILE A 115 -9.27 23.37 -24.10
CA ILE A 115 -10.71 23.69 -24.02
C ILE A 115 -11.58 22.45 -24.14
N SER A 116 -11.25 21.52 -25.03
CA SER A 116 -11.99 20.27 -25.17
C SER A 116 -11.92 19.43 -23.89
N GLN A 117 -10.75 19.34 -23.25
CA GLN A 117 -10.60 18.64 -21.98
C GLN A 117 -11.43 19.30 -20.88
N ILE A 118 -11.36 20.63 -20.75
CA ILE A 118 -12.12 21.39 -19.75
C ILE A 118 -13.62 21.20 -19.93
N ILE A 119 -14.13 21.36 -21.15
CA ILE A 119 -15.56 21.17 -21.45
C ILE A 119 -15.99 19.73 -21.14
N SER A 120 -15.19 18.72 -21.50
CA SER A 120 -15.53 17.33 -21.21
C SER A 120 -15.58 17.02 -19.72
N GLU A 121 -14.71 17.62 -18.91
CA GLU A 121 -14.73 17.46 -17.45
C GLU A 121 -15.88 18.24 -16.80
N MET A 122 -16.14 19.48 -17.26
CA MET A 122 -17.31 20.26 -16.86
C MET A 122 -18.63 19.55 -17.18
N GLU A 123 -18.73 18.91 -18.36
CA GLU A 123 -19.88 18.11 -18.79
C GLU A 123 -20.04 16.86 -17.91
N LYS A 124 -18.94 16.15 -17.62
CA LYS A 124 -18.93 14.97 -16.75
C LYS A 124 -19.37 15.30 -15.32
N ASN A 125 -19.00 16.48 -14.82
CA ASN A 125 -19.40 16.97 -13.50
C ASN A 125 -20.76 17.71 -13.52
N GLU A 126 -21.50 17.64 -14.63
CA GLU A 126 -22.82 18.23 -14.83
C GLU A 126 -22.93 19.76 -14.69
N PHE A 127 -21.83 20.51 -14.76
CA PHE A 127 -21.86 21.98 -14.72
C PHE A 127 -22.36 22.61 -16.03
N ILE A 128 -22.21 21.92 -17.15
CA ILE A 128 -22.58 22.40 -18.48
C ILE A 128 -23.26 21.28 -19.29
N ALA A 129 -23.97 21.67 -20.33
CA ALA A 129 -24.49 20.80 -21.37
C ALA A 129 -23.83 21.11 -22.72
N LYS A 130 -23.51 20.07 -23.49
CA LYS A 130 -22.95 20.19 -24.84
C LYS A 130 -23.96 19.74 -25.88
N GLN A 131 -24.28 20.63 -26.82
CA GLN A 131 -25.16 20.33 -27.95
C GLN A 131 -24.40 20.43 -29.27
N LYS A 132 -24.51 19.42 -30.13
CA LYS A 132 -23.85 19.43 -31.44
C LYS A 132 -24.58 20.41 -32.38
N TYR A 133 -23.83 21.34 -32.98
CA TYR A 133 -24.35 22.29 -33.96
C TYR A 133 -23.42 22.36 -35.18
N GLY A 134 -23.73 21.56 -36.20
CA GLY A 134 -22.90 21.43 -37.40
C GLY A 134 -21.48 20.95 -37.08
N LYS A 135 -20.46 21.71 -37.52
CA LYS A 135 -19.03 21.41 -37.25
C LYS A 135 -18.56 21.86 -35.86
N ASN A 136 -19.42 22.50 -35.08
CA ASN A 136 -19.08 23.06 -33.76
C ASN A 136 -19.99 22.49 -32.66
N ASN A 137 -19.73 22.83 -31.41
CA ASN A 137 -20.59 22.51 -30.28
C ASN A 137 -21.07 23.79 -29.61
N LEU A 138 -22.35 23.86 -29.30
CA LEU A 138 -22.93 24.87 -28.41
C LEU A 138 -22.78 24.38 -26.97
N ILE A 139 -22.19 25.21 -26.13
CA ILE A 139 -21.99 24.95 -24.71
C ILE A 139 -22.99 25.79 -23.93
N ILE A 140 -23.73 25.15 -23.04
CA ILE A 140 -24.79 25.78 -22.26
C ILE A 140 -24.47 25.57 -20.79
N LEU A 141 -24.49 26.64 -20.00
CA LEU A 141 -24.36 26.58 -18.55
C LEU A 141 -25.66 26.00 -17.96
N LYS A 142 -25.55 24.99 -17.09
CA LYS A 142 -26.71 24.45 -16.36
C LYS A 142 -27.08 25.34 -15.16
#